data_AF-A0A2H4VLB8-F1
#
_entry.id   AF-A0A2H4VLB8-F1
#
_cell.length_a   1.000
_cell.length_b   1.000
_cell.length_c   1.000
_cell.angle_alpha   90.00
_cell.angle_beta   90.00
_cell.angle_gamma   90.00
#
_symmetry.space_group_name_H-M   'P 1'
#
loop_
_entity.id
_entity.type
_entity.pdbx_description
1 polymer ?
#
loop_
_entity_poly.entity_id
_entity_poly.type
_entity_poly.pdbx_seq_one_letter_code
_entity_poly.pdbx_strand_id
1 'polypeptide(L)'
;MIERGSRNTILVVEKNLSKVLIHRKIETHCNGSIKAFTDDYTIYSGLEEHPQVIEHHIINHSAKEYADGDNHVNNCENRHSLIRPYLNIFRGISKKKLNTYVKFYQFTFNNGINWFQKALATIL
;
A
#
# COMPACT_ATOMS: atom_id res chain seq x y z
N MET A 1 -0.40 0.11 -1.13
CA MET A 1 -0.98 -0.86 -2.08
C MET A 1 -0.63 -2.26 -1.65
N ILE A 2 -1.55 -3.21 -1.78
CA ILE A 2 -1.31 -4.62 -1.48
C ILE A 2 -1.83 -5.44 -2.64
N GLU A 3 -0.99 -6.28 -3.21
CA GLU A 3 -1.41 -7.25 -4.21
C GLU A 3 -2.12 -8.41 -3.50
N ARG A 4 -3.40 -8.66 -3.81
CA ARG A 4 -4.21 -9.66 -3.09
C ARG A 4 -3.70 -11.08 -3.25
N GLY A 5 -3.20 -11.44 -4.44
CA GLY A 5 -2.68 -12.79 -4.72
C GLY A 5 -1.41 -13.11 -3.93
N SER A 6 -0.35 -12.32 -4.12
CA SER A 6 0.95 -12.54 -3.45
C SER A 6 0.98 -12.06 -1.99
N ARG A 7 0.02 -11.21 -1.60
CA ARG A 7 0.01 -10.45 -0.33
C ARG A 7 1.21 -9.50 -0.16
N ASN A 8 1.96 -9.26 -1.24
CA ASN A 8 3.06 -8.30 -1.24
C ASN A 8 2.55 -6.91 -0.92
N THR A 9 3.22 -6.28 0.05
CA THR A 9 2.89 -4.95 0.51
C THR A 9 3.82 -3.95 -0.15
N ILE A 10 3.24 -2.90 -0.73
CA ILE A 10 3.97 -1.75 -1.26
C ILE A 10 3.54 -0.53 -0.45
N LEU A 11 4.50 0.00 0.31
CA LEU A 11 4.37 1.22 1.10
C LEU A 11 5.12 2.33 0.39
N VAL A 12 4.46 3.47 0.25
CA VAL A 12 5.01 4.64 -0.42
C VAL A 12 4.80 5.84 0.48
N VAL A 13 5.86 6.62 0.69
CA VAL A 13 5.80 7.87 1.45
C VAL A 13 5.78 9.01 0.45
N GLU A 14 4.66 9.73 0.41
CA GLU A 14 4.43 10.82 -0.53
C GLU A 14 4.11 12.11 0.22
N LYS A 15 4.63 13.23 -0.26
CA LYS A 15 4.41 14.53 0.38
C LYS A 15 3.07 15.15 -0.02
N ASN A 16 2.65 14.92 -1.26
CA ASN A 16 1.45 15.50 -1.85
C ASN A 16 0.66 14.37 -2.51
N LEU A 17 -0.56 14.13 -2.05
CA LEU A 17 -1.44 13.13 -2.63
C LEU A 17 -2.27 13.76 -3.75
N SER A 18 -2.40 13.08 -4.88
CA SER A 18 -3.20 13.53 -6.02
C SER A 18 -3.66 12.36 -6.86
N LYS A 19 -4.72 12.56 -7.67
CA LYS A 19 -5.19 11.57 -8.65
C LYS A 19 -4.07 11.18 -9.62
N VAL A 20 -3.36 12.17 -10.15
CA VAL A 20 -2.21 11.98 -11.07
C VAL A 20 -1.13 11.10 -10.43
N LEU A 21 -0.87 11.27 -9.13
CA LEU A 21 0.08 10.42 -8.42
C LEU A 21 -0.42 8.98 -8.35
N ILE A 22 -1.69 8.76 -8.03
CA ILE A 22 -2.26 7.39 -7.97
C ILE A 22 -2.16 6.70 -9.33
N HIS A 23 -2.51 7.39 -10.42
CA HIS A 23 -2.37 6.86 -11.79
C HIS A 23 -0.92 6.41 -12.05
N ARG A 24 0.05 7.30 -11.79
CA ARG A 24 1.47 6.97 -11.92
C ARG A 24 1.89 5.78 -11.07
N LYS A 25 1.34 5.62 -9.86
CA LYS A 25 1.65 4.48 -8.99
C LYS A 25 1.10 3.17 -9.53
N ILE A 26 -0.06 3.18 -10.18
CA ILE A 26 -0.58 2.01 -10.89
C ILE A 26 0.38 1.64 -12.02
N GLU A 27 0.73 2.60 -12.89
CA GLU A 27 1.66 2.37 -14.00
C GLU A 27 3.03 1.84 -13.53
N THR A 28 3.53 2.34 -12.39
CA THR A 28 4.86 1.96 -11.86
C THR A 28 4.87 0.59 -11.18
N HIS A 29 3.77 0.19 -10.55
CA HIS A 29 3.75 -0.93 -9.62
C HIS A 29 2.81 -2.08 -10.02
N CYS A 30 2.01 -1.89 -11.05
CA CYS A 30 1.08 -2.90 -11.57
C CYS A 30 1.40 -3.20 -13.02
N ASN A 31 1.40 -4.49 -13.35
CA ASN A 31 1.55 -4.97 -14.72
C ASN A 31 0.19 -5.44 -15.24
N GLY A 32 -0.15 -5.06 -16.47
CA GLY A 32 -1.41 -5.47 -17.12
C GLY A 32 -2.66 -4.88 -16.47
N SER A 33 -3.79 -5.55 -16.69
CA SER A 33 -5.10 -5.18 -16.16
C SER A 33 -5.22 -5.50 -14.68
N ILE A 34 -5.84 -4.59 -13.92
CA ILE A 34 -6.01 -4.70 -12.46
C ILE A 34 -7.46 -4.48 -12.03
N LYS A 35 -7.82 -5.12 -10.91
CA LYS A 35 -9.00 -4.78 -10.12
C LYS A 35 -8.56 -3.91 -8.95
N ALA A 36 -9.09 -2.70 -8.84
CA ALA A 36 -8.79 -1.78 -7.77
C ALA A 36 -9.84 -1.89 -6.66
N PHE A 37 -9.37 -1.91 -5.41
CA PHE A 37 -10.21 -1.88 -4.20
C PHE A 37 -9.73 -0.73 -3.33
N THR A 38 -10.61 0.25 -3.08
CA THR A 38 -10.27 1.51 -2.39
C THR A 38 -11.31 1.86 -1.33
N ASP A 39 -10.96 2.81 -0.46
CA ASP A 39 -11.93 3.48 0.40
C ASP A 39 -12.57 4.66 -0.36
N ASP A 40 -13.45 5.42 0.30
CA ASP A 40 -14.14 6.58 -0.25
C ASP A 40 -13.27 7.84 -0.37
N TYR A 41 -11.94 7.73 -0.29
CA TYR A 41 -11.08 8.90 -0.39
C TYR A 41 -11.06 9.47 -1.82
N THR A 42 -11.33 10.77 -1.93
CA THR A 42 -11.54 11.49 -3.21
C THR A 42 -10.36 11.44 -4.20
N ILE A 43 -9.16 11.10 -3.75
CA ILE A 43 -8.00 10.91 -4.63
C ILE A 43 -8.15 9.67 -5.54
N TYR A 44 -9.06 8.75 -5.21
CA TYR A 44 -9.38 7.57 -6.00
C TYR A 44 -10.56 7.78 -6.96
N SER A 45 -11.22 8.94 -6.93
CA SER A 45 -12.32 9.23 -7.85
C SER A 45 -11.83 9.28 -9.31
N GLY A 46 -12.51 8.57 -10.21
CA GLY A 46 -12.16 8.47 -11.63
C GLY A 46 -11.12 7.38 -11.95
N LEU A 47 -10.82 6.48 -11.00
CA LEU A 47 -9.82 5.43 -11.21
C LEU A 47 -10.26 4.42 -12.27
N GLU A 48 -11.57 4.23 -12.44
CA GLU A 48 -12.20 3.46 -13.51
C GLU A 48 -11.90 3.98 -14.93
N GLU A 49 -11.47 5.24 -15.07
CA GLU A 49 -11.03 5.80 -16.36
C GLU A 49 -9.58 5.41 -16.70
N HIS A 50 -8.83 4.86 -15.74
CA HIS A 50 -7.44 4.48 -15.95
C HIS A 50 -7.35 3.25 -16.87
N PRO A 51 -6.51 3.24 -17.94
CA PRO A 51 -6.48 2.15 -18.93
C PRO A 51 -6.21 0.75 -18.37
N GLN A 52 -5.45 0.66 -17.28
CA GLN A 52 -5.17 -0.62 -16.60
C GLN A 52 -6.30 -1.08 -15.67
N VAL A 53 -7.24 -0.24 -15.27
CA VAL A 53 -8.26 -0.58 -14.26
C VAL A 53 -9.49 -1.13 -14.97
N ILE A 54 -9.72 -2.44 -14.83
CA ILE A 54 -10.87 -3.12 -15.44
C ILE A 54 -12.09 -3.14 -14.52
N GLU A 55 -11.87 -3.08 -13.20
CA GLU A 55 -12.91 -2.99 -12.19
C GLU A 55 -12.42 -2.10 -11.05
N HIS A 56 -13.28 -1.20 -10.57
CA HIS A 56 -13.01 -0.36 -9.41
C HIS A 56 -14.12 -0.57 -8.38
N HIS A 57 -13.74 -1.12 -7.24
CA HIS A 57 -14.62 -1.36 -6.11
C HIS A 57 -14.27 -0.39 -4.99
N ILE A 58 -15.28 0.24 -4.41
CA ILE A 58 -15.15 1.29 -3.39
C ILE A 58 -15.91 0.83 -2.14
N ILE A 59 -15.33 1.02 -0.97
CA ILE A 59 -16.03 0.90 0.32
C ILE A 59 -16.23 2.28 0.92
N ASN A 60 -17.49 2.60 1.26
CA ASN A 60 -17.85 3.88 1.82
C ASN A 60 -17.89 3.86 3.35
N HIS A 61 -16.76 4.17 3.98
CA HIS A 61 -16.67 4.23 5.43
C HIS A 61 -17.55 5.35 6.04
N SER A 62 -17.78 6.43 5.30
CA SER A 62 -18.70 7.50 5.72
C SER A 62 -20.15 7.01 5.84
N ALA A 63 -20.53 6.02 5.03
CA ALA A 63 -21.83 5.34 5.08
C ALA A 63 -21.86 4.18 6.10
N LYS A 64 -20.79 3.97 6.89
CA LYS A 64 -20.60 2.82 7.81
C LYS A 64 -20.54 1.47 7.07
N GLU A 65 -20.10 1.47 5.82
CA GLU A 65 -19.74 0.25 5.11
C GLU A 65 -18.28 -0.09 5.40
N TYR A 66 -18.00 -1.36 5.67
CA TYR A 66 -16.65 -1.83 6.04
C TYR A 66 -16.16 -2.96 5.13
N ALA A 67 -17.06 -3.79 4.63
CA ALA A 67 -16.78 -4.83 3.65
C ALA A 67 -18.07 -5.24 2.93
N ASP A 68 -17.93 -5.64 1.67
CA ASP A 68 -18.98 -6.31 0.88
C ASP A 68 -18.36 -7.49 0.13
N GLY A 69 -18.44 -8.69 0.73
CA GLY A 69 -17.77 -9.89 0.22
C GLY A 69 -16.26 -9.66 0.05
N ASP A 70 -15.77 -9.80 -1.18
CA ASP A 70 -14.38 -9.52 -1.52
C ASP A 70 -14.08 -8.02 -1.63
N ASN A 71 -15.07 -7.13 -1.72
CA ASN A 71 -14.83 -5.69 -1.71
C ASN A 71 -14.49 -5.20 -0.30
N HIS A 72 -13.19 -4.98 -0.03
CA HIS A 72 -12.72 -4.47 1.26
C HIS A 72 -11.28 -3.95 1.16
N VAL A 73 -10.91 -3.09 2.12
CA VAL A 73 -9.54 -2.54 2.27
C VAL A 73 -8.80 -3.06 3.51
N ASN A 74 -9.37 -4.03 4.23
CA ASN A 74 -8.85 -4.57 5.51
C ASN A 74 -7.37 -4.97 5.47
N ASN A 75 -6.86 -5.47 4.34
CA ASN A 75 -5.43 -5.78 4.20
C ASN A 75 -4.58 -4.51 4.36
N CYS A 76 -4.97 -3.39 3.73
CA CYS A 76 -4.27 -2.12 3.81
C CYS A 76 -4.32 -1.54 5.23
N GLU A 77 -5.49 -1.58 5.86
CA GLU A 77 -5.68 -1.16 7.25
C GLU A 77 -4.83 -1.99 8.21
N ASN A 78 -4.80 -3.32 8.03
CA ASN A 78 -3.95 -4.22 8.79
C ASN A 78 -2.45 -3.87 8.64
N ARG A 79 -1.95 -3.61 7.42
CA ARG A 79 -0.55 -3.20 7.26
C ARG A 79 -0.27 -1.87 7.95
N HIS A 80 -1.22 -0.94 7.92
CA HIS A 80 -1.09 0.34 8.59
C HIS A 80 -1.21 0.23 10.11
N SER A 81 -1.93 -0.74 10.66
CA SER A 81 -1.94 -1.00 12.10
C SER A 81 -0.62 -1.59 12.57
N LEU A 82 0.03 -2.44 11.76
CA LEU A 82 1.31 -3.07 12.08
C LEU A 82 2.53 -2.14 11.90
N ILE A 83 2.49 -1.20 10.97
CA ILE A 83 3.61 -0.25 10.78
C ILE A 83 3.75 0.70 11.98
N ARG A 84 2.65 1.06 12.66
CA ARG A 84 2.65 1.98 13.80
C ARG A 84 3.52 1.50 14.98
N PRO A 85 3.34 0.28 15.52
CA PRO A 85 4.21 -0.20 16.60
C PRO A 85 5.67 -0.34 16.14
N TYR A 86 5.93 -0.75 14.89
CA TYR A 86 7.28 -0.76 14.33
C TYR A 86 7.91 0.64 14.34
N LEU A 87 7.17 1.67 13.92
CA LEU A 87 7.64 3.06 13.93
C LEU A 87 7.90 3.58 15.36
N ASN A 88 7.14 3.12 16.34
CA ASN A 88 7.29 3.53 17.74
C ASN A 88 8.60 3.04 18.38
N ILE A 89 9.24 1.98 17.88
CA ILE A 89 10.51 1.48 18.44
C ILE A 89 11.63 2.54 18.37
N PHE A 90 11.54 3.45 17.40
CA PHE A 90 12.55 4.48 17.18
C PHE A 90 12.42 5.68 18.13
N ARG A 91 11.37 5.73 18.98
CA ARG A 91 11.11 6.79 19.98
C ARG A 91 11.20 8.21 19.42
N GLY A 92 10.77 8.38 18.17
CA GLY A 92 10.86 9.63 17.41
C GLY A 92 11.28 9.34 15.98
N ILE A 93 10.57 9.93 15.00
CA ILE A 93 10.84 9.70 13.59
C ILE A 93 11.18 11.00 12.89
N SER A 94 12.33 11.02 12.22
CA SER A 94 12.67 12.09 11.30
C SER A 94 11.78 12.01 10.06
N LYS A 95 10.96 13.05 9.82
CA LYS A 95 10.14 13.17 8.59
C LYS A 95 10.99 13.06 7.32
N LYS A 96 12.24 13.56 7.35
CA LYS A 96 13.18 13.48 6.20
C LYS A 96 13.61 12.04 5.90
N LYS A 97 13.64 11.16 6.90
CA LYS A 97 14.05 9.75 6.80
C LYS A 97 12.87 8.77 6.82
N LEU A 98 11.63 9.26 6.89
CA LEU A 98 10.42 8.42 7.02
C LEU A 98 10.37 7.32 5.96
N ASN A 99 10.71 7.65 4.70
CA ASN A 99 10.74 6.67 3.62
C ASN A 99 11.72 5.51 3.90
N THR A 100 12.88 5.76 4.50
CA THR A 100 13.84 4.71 4.84
C THR A 100 13.27 3.73 5.87
N TYR A 101 12.66 4.23 6.95
CA TYR A 101 12.04 3.37 7.96
C TYR A 101 10.91 2.51 7.37
N VAL A 102 10.04 3.14 6.57
CA VAL A 102 8.90 2.50 5.93
C VAL A 102 9.35 1.46 4.89
N LYS A 103 10.39 1.75 4.11
CA LYS A 103 10.94 0.81 3.11
C LYS A 103 11.65 -0.37 3.76
N PHE A 104 12.37 -0.15 4.85
CA PHE A 104 12.95 -1.26 5.61
C PHE A 104 11.85 -2.16 6.19
N TYR A 105 10.80 -1.58 6.77
CA TYR A 105 9.63 -2.35 7.22
C TYR A 105 8.96 -3.13 6.09
N GLN A 106 8.74 -2.48 4.94
CA GLN A 106 8.18 -3.15 3.76
C GLN A 106 9.02 -4.37 3.36
N PHE A 107 10.34 -4.22 3.35
CA PHE A 107 11.27 -5.29 2.99
C PHE A 107 11.23 -6.43 4.01
N THR A 108 11.34 -6.13 5.31
CA THR A 108 11.32 -7.19 6.33
C THR A 108 9.98 -7.90 6.38
N PHE A 109 8.89 -7.16 6.26
CA PHE A 109 7.54 -7.71 6.26
C PHE A 109 7.30 -8.65 5.07
N ASN A 110 7.63 -8.23 3.85
CA ASN A 110 7.40 -9.05 2.65
C ASN A 110 8.29 -10.31 2.60
N ASN A 111 9.44 -10.30 3.28
CA ASN A 111 10.39 -11.41 3.25
C ASN A 111 10.30 -12.33 4.47
N GLY A 112 9.47 -11.98 5.46
CA GLY A 112 9.24 -12.78 6.66
C GLY A 112 10.54 -13.16 7.37
N ILE A 113 10.61 -14.38 7.91
CA ILE A 113 11.79 -14.88 8.63
C ILE A 113 13.09 -14.87 7.80
N ASN A 114 12.97 -14.87 6.46
CA ASN A 114 14.10 -14.94 5.54
C ASN A 114 14.65 -13.56 5.15
N TRP A 115 14.13 -12.47 5.73
CA TRP A 115 14.53 -11.11 5.36
C TRP A 115 16.03 -10.88 5.48
N PHE A 116 16.67 -11.44 6.52
CA PHE A 116 18.09 -11.22 6.77
C PHE A 116 18.97 -11.90 5.71
N GLN A 117 18.67 -13.16 5.38
CA GLN A 117 19.36 -13.88 4.31
C GLN A 117 19.22 -13.14 2.96
N LYS A 118 18.02 -12.65 2.65
CA LYS A 118 17.78 -11.88 1.42
C LYS A 118 18.51 -10.54 1.41
N ALA A 119 18.63 -9.88 2.57
CA ALA A 119 19.39 -8.64 2.68
C ALA A 119 20.87 -8.88 2.37
N LEU A 120 21.46 -9.94 2.94
CA LEU A 120 22.85 -10.31 2.68
C LEU A 120 23.10 -10.59 1.19
N ALA A 121 22.21 -11.36 0.54
CA ALA A 121 22.29 -11.67 -0.88
C ALA A 121 22.11 -10.44 -1.81
N THR A 122 21.68 -9.29 -1.29
CA THR A 122 21.55 -8.05 -2.06
C THR A 122 22.81 -7.18 -1.97
N ILE A 123 23.65 -7.40 -0.96
CA ILE A 123 24.78 -6.53 -0.61
C ILE A 123 26.13 -7.21 -0.90
N LEU A 124 26.17 -8.54 -0.85
CA LEU A 124 27.33 -9.39 -1.19
C LEU A 124 27.17 -9.97 -2.59
#